data_AF-A0A7Y2ZPB7-F1
#
_entry.id   AF-A0A7Y2ZPB7-F1
#
_cell.length_a   1.000
_cell.length_b   1.000
_cell.length_c   1.000
_cell.angle_alpha   90.00
_cell.angle_beta   90.00
_cell.angle_gamma   90.00
#
_symmetry.space_group_name_H-M   'P 1'
#
loop_
_entity.id
_entity.type
_entity.pdbx_description
1 polymer ?
#
loop_
_entity_poly.entity_id
_entity_poly.type
_entity_poly.pdbx_seq_one_letter_code
_entity_poly.pdbx_strand_id
1 'polypeptide(L)'
;REATEFESLVLLNKGNGSFETVKLPNMAQIMPVMDALSHDLNKDGFKDLILVGNIYETEVETPRLDNPFGLVLLSNGQDNYSVETPDKTGLYINGDAKSLEMVSVDGKDYILVACNNGPVESFLISTPN
;
A
#
# COMPACT_ATOMS: atom_id res chain seq x y z
N ARG A 1 9.65 -21.26 -18.56
CA ARG A 1 8.70 -20.33 -17.93
C ARG A 1 9.06 -18.94 -18.42
N GLU A 2 8.09 -18.18 -18.88
CA GLU A 2 8.28 -16.82 -19.41
C GLU A 2 7.49 -15.86 -18.50
N ALA A 3 8.05 -14.68 -18.24
CA ALA A 3 7.35 -13.61 -17.54
C ALA A 3 6.72 -12.68 -18.60
N THR A 4 5.40 -12.55 -18.59
CA THR A 4 4.65 -11.76 -19.57
C THR A 4 3.99 -10.52 -18.98
N GLU A 5 4.09 -10.33 -17.65
CA GLU A 5 3.43 -9.26 -16.92
C GLU A 5 4.37 -8.75 -15.80
N PHE A 6 4.48 -7.44 -15.69
CA PHE A 6 5.33 -6.74 -14.73
C PHE A 6 4.55 -5.68 -13.93
N GLU A 7 3.28 -5.45 -14.26
CA GLU A 7 2.42 -4.54 -13.52
C GLU A 7 2.06 -5.12 -12.14
N SER A 8 1.91 -4.24 -11.16
CA SER A 8 1.31 -4.54 -9.86
C SER A 8 -0.18 -4.81 -10.04
N LEU A 9 -0.63 -5.98 -9.58
CA LEU A 9 -1.99 -6.49 -9.77
C LEU A 9 -2.66 -6.81 -8.43
N VAL A 10 -3.98 -6.68 -8.40
CA VAL A 10 -4.84 -7.27 -7.38
C VAL A 10 -5.61 -8.42 -8.00
N LEU A 11 -5.61 -9.57 -7.33
CA LEU A 11 -6.42 -10.72 -7.70
C LEU A 11 -7.68 -10.74 -6.84
N LEU A 12 -8.79 -10.29 -7.41
CA LEU A 12 -10.08 -10.25 -6.73
C LEU A 12 -10.72 -11.64 -6.73
N ASN A 13 -10.93 -12.20 -5.55
CA ASN A 13 -11.60 -13.49 -5.39
C ASN A 13 -13.09 -13.37 -5.77
N LYS A 14 -13.52 -14.09 -6.81
CA LYS A 14 -14.92 -14.15 -7.27
C LYS A 14 -15.68 -15.37 -6.72
N GLY A 15 -15.05 -16.12 -5.81
CA GLY A 15 -15.54 -17.39 -5.32
C GLY A 15 -15.20 -18.55 -6.25
N ASN A 16 -15.50 -19.77 -5.81
CA ASN A 16 -15.34 -21.01 -6.59
C ASN A 16 -13.92 -21.24 -7.16
N GLY A 17 -12.89 -20.69 -6.50
CA GLY A 17 -11.51 -20.77 -6.95
C GLY A 17 -11.20 -19.89 -8.17
N SER A 18 -12.09 -18.97 -8.53
CA SER A 18 -11.90 -18.01 -9.63
C SER A 18 -11.44 -16.65 -9.11
N PHE A 19 -10.52 -16.03 -9.86
CA PHE A 19 -9.98 -14.71 -9.56
C PHE A 19 -10.07 -13.84 -10.80
N GLU A 20 -10.45 -12.58 -10.59
CA GLU A 20 -10.33 -11.53 -11.58
C GLU A 20 -9.05 -10.74 -11.34
N THR A 21 -8.28 -10.50 -12.39
CA THR A 21 -7.06 -9.71 -12.33
C THR A 21 -7.39 -8.25 -12.59
N VAL A 22 -7.06 -7.39 -11.64
CA VAL A 22 -7.22 -5.94 -11.73
C VAL A 22 -5.85 -5.28 -11.68
N LYS A 23 -5.56 -4.40 -12.64
CA LYS A 23 -4.34 -3.59 -12.63
C LYS A 23 -4.46 -2.48 -11.62
N LEU A 24 -3.44 -2.30 -10.78
CA LEU A 24 -3.40 -1.17 -9.87
C LEU A 24 -3.12 0.14 -10.62
N PRO A 25 -3.56 1.30 -10.09
CA PRO A 25 -3.34 2.60 -10.72
C PRO A 25 -1.86 2.90 -10.97
N ASN A 26 -1.59 3.81 -11.92
CA ASN A 26 -0.22 4.18 -12.32
C ASN A 26 0.72 4.54 -11.15
N MET A 27 0.22 5.16 -10.07
CA MET A 27 1.07 5.47 -8.91
C MET A 27 1.59 4.23 -8.18
N ALA A 28 0.87 3.10 -8.24
CA ALA A 28 1.34 1.83 -7.69
C ALA A 28 2.34 1.11 -8.61
N GLN A 29 2.50 1.57 -9.85
CA GLN A 29 3.41 0.97 -10.85
C GLN A 29 4.81 1.60 -10.82
N ILE A 30 4.94 2.80 -10.24
CA ILE A 30 6.20 3.57 -10.20
C ILE A 30 6.99 3.38 -8.90
N MET A 31 6.47 2.58 -7.97
CA MET A 31 7.12 2.25 -6.71
C MET A 31 7.22 0.73 -6.54
N PRO A 32 8.24 0.22 -5.84
CA PRO A 32 8.23 -1.16 -5.42
C PRO A 32 7.13 -1.36 -4.37
N VAL A 33 6.29 -2.37 -4.53
CA VAL A 33 5.33 -2.79 -3.51
C VAL A 33 6.01 -3.88 -2.67
N MET A 34 6.51 -3.49 -1.50
CA MET A 34 7.18 -4.41 -0.57
C MET A 34 6.18 -5.09 0.37
N ASP A 35 5.10 -4.38 0.72
CA ASP A 35 4.00 -4.92 1.51
C ASP A 35 2.69 -4.17 1.23
N ALA A 36 1.57 -4.83 1.51
CA ALA A 36 0.24 -4.32 1.29
C ALA A 36 -0.69 -4.70 2.45
N LEU A 37 -1.39 -3.70 2.99
CA LEU A 37 -2.40 -3.89 4.03
C LEU A 37 -3.78 -3.64 3.45
N SER A 38 -4.76 -4.47 3.83
CA SER A 38 -6.15 -4.35 3.38
C SER A 38 -7.08 -4.04 4.55
N HIS A 39 -7.82 -2.93 4.46
CA HIS A 39 -8.73 -2.46 5.51
C HIS A 39 -9.81 -1.54 4.92
N ASP A 40 -10.99 -1.47 5.53
CA ASP A 40 -12.05 -0.51 5.15
C ASP A 40 -11.75 0.85 5.79
N LEU A 41 -11.02 1.72 5.08
CA LEU A 41 -10.46 2.94 5.64
C LEU A 41 -11.49 4.06 5.72
N ASN A 42 -12.42 4.10 4.76
CA ASN A 42 -13.45 5.12 4.66
C ASN A 42 -14.81 4.66 5.24
N LYS A 43 -14.92 3.42 5.72
CA LYS A 43 -16.10 2.80 6.33
C LYS A 43 -17.28 2.68 5.36
N ASP A 44 -17.00 2.48 4.07
CA ASP A 44 -18.03 2.27 3.05
C ASP A 44 -18.42 0.78 2.87
N GLY A 45 -17.76 -0.12 3.60
CA GLY A 45 -17.99 -1.56 3.56
C GLY A 45 -17.12 -2.30 2.55
N PHE A 46 -16.26 -1.60 1.82
CA PHE A 46 -15.31 -2.18 0.87
C PHE A 46 -13.88 -2.14 1.42
N LYS A 47 -13.06 -3.11 1.01
CA LYS A 47 -11.68 -3.17 1.46
C LYS A 47 -10.81 -2.29 0.57
N ASP A 48 -10.19 -1.29 1.19
CA ASP A 48 -9.15 -0.46 0.61
C ASP A 48 -7.78 -1.13 0.75
N LEU A 49 -6.77 -0.54 0.11
CA LEU A 49 -5.38 -0.99 0.22
C LEU A 49 -4.46 0.15 0.66
N ILE A 50 -3.48 -0.19 1.48
CA ILE A 50 -2.34 0.65 1.81
C ILE A 50 -1.09 -0.08 1.34
N LEU A 51 -0.31 0.54 0.47
CA LEU A 51 0.92 -0.02 -0.07
C LEU A 51 2.11 0.74 0.46
N VAL A 52 3.19 0.03 0.77
CA VAL A 52 4.49 0.64 1.03
C VAL A 52 5.59 -0.11 0.29
N GLY A 53 6.69 0.61 0.08
CA GLY A 53 7.90 -0.02 -0.35
C GLY A 53 8.92 0.98 -0.83
N ASN A 54 10.15 0.77 -0.37
CA ASN A 54 11.35 1.41 -0.84
C ASN A 54 12.44 0.36 -1.05
N ILE A 55 13.39 0.65 -1.94
CA ILE A 55 14.60 -0.16 -2.11
C ILE A 55 15.80 0.78 -2.16
N TYR A 56 16.50 0.91 -1.03
CA TYR A 56 17.70 1.74 -0.91
C TYR A 56 18.99 1.01 -1.29
N GLU A 57 18.97 -0.32 -1.17
CA GLU A 57 20.09 -1.20 -1.51
C GLU A 57 20.06 -1.53 -3.01
N THR A 58 20.47 -0.57 -3.82
CA THR A 58 20.59 -0.71 -5.27
C THR A 58 22.06 -0.82 -5.69
N GLU A 59 22.31 -1.30 -6.90
CA GLU A 59 23.64 -1.29 -7.51
C GLU A 59 24.15 0.15 -7.66
N VAL A 60 25.48 0.34 -7.71
CA VAL A 60 26.12 1.67 -7.73
C VAL A 60 25.57 2.59 -8.84
N GLU A 61 25.24 2.03 -10.00
CA GLU A 61 24.74 2.76 -11.16
C GLU A 61 23.20 2.89 -11.19
N THR A 62 22.49 2.24 -10.25
CA THR A 62 21.04 2.26 -10.17
C THR A 62 20.61 3.17 -9.02
N PRO A 63 19.85 4.26 -9.28
CA PRO A 63 19.35 5.11 -8.21
C PRO A 63 18.41 4.32 -7.30
N ARG A 64 18.29 4.77 -6.05
CA ARG A 64 17.35 4.18 -5.11
C ARG A 64 15.92 4.32 -5.63
N LEU A 65 15.10 3.32 -5.33
CA LEU A 65 13.67 3.39 -5.55
C LEU A 65 13.04 3.98 -4.30
N ASP A 66 13.04 5.31 -4.26
CA ASP A 66 12.57 6.11 -3.13
C ASP A 66 11.13 6.57 -3.36
N ASN A 67 10.24 6.18 -2.45
CA ASN A 67 8.88 6.67 -2.33
C ASN A 67 8.67 7.23 -0.90
N PRO A 68 8.49 8.56 -0.74
CA PRO A 68 8.46 9.20 0.57
C PRO A 68 7.10 9.08 1.28
N PHE A 69 6.19 8.25 0.79
CA PHE A 69 4.85 8.07 1.36
C PHE A 69 4.35 6.64 1.17
N GLY A 70 3.41 6.21 2.01
CA GLY A 70 2.58 5.05 1.72
C GLY A 70 1.46 5.44 0.73
N LEU A 71 1.13 4.55 -0.18
CA LEU A 71 0.09 4.78 -1.18
C LEU A 71 -1.24 4.21 -0.68
N VAL A 72 -2.25 5.07 -0.51
CA VAL A 72 -3.61 4.65 -0.15
C VAL A 72 -4.45 4.55 -1.41
N LEU A 73 -5.11 3.40 -1.56
CA LEU A 73 -5.94 3.04 -2.69
C LEU A 73 -7.36 2.74 -2.20
N LEU A 74 -8.29 3.63 -2.49
CA LEU A 74 -9.69 3.47 -2.12
C LEU A 74 -10.42 2.62 -3.14
N SER A 75 -11.17 1.62 -2.69
CA SER A 75 -11.95 0.75 -3.55
C SER A 75 -13.17 1.47 -4.11
N ASN A 76 -13.60 1.12 -5.33
CA ASN A 76 -14.94 1.46 -5.83
C ASN A 76 -16.01 0.42 -5.46
N GLY A 77 -15.65 -0.61 -4.70
CA GLY A 77 -16.51 -1.71 -4.30
C GLY A 77 -16.82 -2.75 -5.39
N GLN A 78 -16.17 -2.67 -6.55
CA GLN A 78 -16.41 -3.57 -7.68
C GLN A 78 -15.12 -4.24 -8.14
N ASP A 79 -14.25 -3.45 -8.78
CA ASP A 79 -13.13 -3.94 -9.57
C ASP A 79 -12.05 -2.88 -9.84
N ASN A 80 -12.07 -1.76 -9.11
CA ASN A 80 -11.11 -0.69 -9.33
C ASN A 80 -10.73 0.02 -8.03
N TYR A 81 -9.58 0.67 -8.07
CA TYR A 81 -9.06 1.48 -6.98
C TYR A 81 -8.72 2.89 -7.47
N SER A 82 -9.06 3.90 -6.67
CA SER A 82 -8.63 5.27 -6.86
C SER A 82 -7.53 5.63 -5.86
N VAL A 83 -6.52 6.36 -6.30
CA VAL A 83 -5.46 6.84 -5.41
C VAL A 83 -5.98 7.99 -4.56
N GLU A 84 -5.84 7.87 -3.25
CA GLU A 84 -5.95 9.02 -2.35
C GLU A 84 -4.57 9.67 -2.17
N THR A 85 -4.49 10.96 -2.46
CA THR A 85 -3.21 11.67 -2.59
C THR A 85 -2.47 11.80 -1.26
N PRO A 86 -1.13 11.77 -1.24
CA PRO A 86 -0.33 11.92 -0.01
C PRO A 86 -0.68 13.14 0.84
N ASP A 87 -1.01 14.28 0.21
CA ASP A 87 -1.41 15.50 0.90
C ASP A 87 -2.70 15.34 1.74
N LYS A 88 -3.56 14.38 1.35
CA LYS A 88 -4.79 14.07 2.07
C LYS A 88 -4.60 12.94 3.08
N THR A 89 -3.80 11.94 2.75
CA THR A 89 -3.59 10.78 3.62
C THR A 89 -2.64 11.08 4.78
N GLY A 90 -1.68 11.98 4.56
CA GLY A 90 -0.64 12.31 5.54
C GLY A 90 0.35 11.17 5.82
N LEU A 91 0.30 10.07 5.06
CA LEU A 91 1.13 8.88 5.26
C LEU A 91 2.53 9.08 4.67
N TYR A 92 3.26 10.08 5.15
CA TYR A 92 4.66 10.30 4.78
C TYR A 92 5.55 9.39 5.61
N ILE A 93 6.42 8.63 4.95
CA ILE A 93 7.28 7.62 5.57
C ILE A 93 8.72 8.02 5.31
N ASN A 94 9.55 7.99 6.35
CA ASN A 94 10.94 8.36 6.26
C ASN A 94 11.85 7.14 6.47
N GLY A 95 12.25 6.52 5.37
CA GLY A 95 13.22 5.43 5.39
C GLY A 95 12.89 4.31 4.41
N ASP A 96 13.65 3.24 4.50
CA ASP A 96 13.54 2.09 3.60
C ASP A 96 12.37 1.18 4.03
N ALA A 97 11.13 1.62 3.79
CA ALA A 97 9.91 0.93 4.22
C ALA A 97 9.81 -0.49 3.62
N LYS A 98 9.58 -1.49 4.49
CA LYS A 98 9.53 -2.91 4.11
C LYS A 98 8.24 -3.62 4.46
N SER A 99 7.58 -3.26 5.56
CA SER A 99 6.37 -3.95 6.00
C SER A 99 5.36 -3.04 6.69
N LEU A 100 4.11 -3.46 6.66
CA LEU A 100 2.96 -2.85 7.30
C LEU A 100 2.31 -3.82 8.27
N GLU A 101 1.86 -3.32 9.41
CA GLU A 101 0.95 -4.06 10.27
C GLU A 101 -0.08 -3.10 10.86
N MET A 102 -1.31 -3.57 11.07
CA MET A 102 -2.33 -2.78 11.74
C MET A 102 -2.49 -3.26 13.18
N VAL A 103 -2.53 -2.30 14.11
CA VAL A 103 -2.79 -2.58 15.53
C VAL A 103 -3.90 -1.68 16.04
N SER A 104 -4.85 -2.28 16.75
CA SER A 104 -5.92 -1.54 17.42
C SER A 104 -5.58 -1.36 18.88
N VAL A 105 -5.52 -0.10 19.34
CA VAL A 105 -5.25 0.26 20.74
C VAL A 105 -6.33 1.22 21.21
N ASP A 106 -7.03 0.86 22.29
CA ASP A 106 -8.12 1.66 22.87
C ASP A 106 -9.18 2.10 21.85
N GLY A 107 -9.53 1.21 20.91
CA GLY A 107 -10.53 1.46 19.87
C GLY A 107 -10.05 2.39 18.74
N LYS A 108 -8.75 2.63 18.63
CA LYS A 108 -8.13 3.38 17.53
C LYS A 108 -7.20 2.46 16.74
N ASP A 109 -7.29 2.55 15.43
CA ASP A 109 -6.45 1.77 14.53
C ASP A 109 -5.19 2.56 14.17
N TYR A 110 -4.06 1.91 14.33
CA TYR A 110 -2.75 2.41 13.99
C TYR A 110 -2.12 1.54 12.92
N ILE A 111 -1.44 2.16 11.98
CA ILE A 111 -0.54 1.50 11.03
C ILE A 111 0.86 1.59 11.60
N LEU A 112 1.50 0.44 11.74
CA LEU A 112 2.93 0.34 12.02
C LEU A 112 3.66 0.11 10.71
N VAL A 113 4.71 0.90 10.47
CA VAL A 113 5.59 0.76 9.31
C VAL A 113 6.97 0.37 9.79
N ALA A 114 7.45 -0.81 9.38
CA ALA A 114 8.83 -1.19 9.66
C ALA A 114 9.74 -0.75 8.51
N CYS A 115 10.82 -0.04 8.86
CA CYS A 115 11.84 0.43 7.94
C CYS A 115 13.13 -0.35 8.15
N ASN A 116 13.76 -0.81 7.07
CA ASN A 116 15.08 -1.43 7.13
C ASN A 116 16.09 -0.44 7.71
N ASN A 117 16.86 -0.87 8.72
CA ASN A 117 17.82 -0.05 9.48
C ASN A 117 17.26 1.26 10.06
N GLY A 118 15.93 1.36 10.26
CA GLY A 118 15.26 2.53 10.80
C GLY A 118 14.37 2.20 12.00
N PRO A 119 13.85 3.22 12.71
CA PRO A 119 12.81 3.00 13.70
C PRO A 119 11.51 2.53 13.03
N VAL A 120 10.65 1.87 13.81
CA VAL A 120 9.26 1.65 13.41
C VAL A 120 8.51 2.97 13.53
N GLU A 121 7.77 3.35 12.49
CA GLU A 121 6.89 4.51 12.50
C GLU A 121 5.44 4.06 12.76
N SER A 122 4.64 4.93 13.38
CA SER A 122 3.23 4.65 13.66
C SER A 122 2.33 5.78 13.20
N PHE A 123 1.24 5.47 12.51
CA PHE A 123 0.28 6.43 11.98
C PHE A 123 -1.12 6.09 12.49
N LEU A 124 -1.86 7.08 12.99
CA LEU A 124 -3.25 6.91 13.39
C LEU A 124 -4.15 6.96 12.14
N ILE A 125 -5.04 5.98 11.98
CA ILE A 125 -6.11 6.04 11.00
C ILE A 125 -7.26 6.87 11.58
N SER A 126 -7.50 8.03 10.99
CA SER A 126 -8.66 8.86 11.31
C SER A 126 -9.54 9.02 10.09
N THR A 127 -10.82 8.70 10.23
CA THR A 127 -11.83 9.09 9.24
C THR A 127 -12.18 10.56 9.47
N PRO A 128 -12.18 11.42 8.43
CA PRO A 128 -12.72 12.77 8.56
C PRO A 128 -14.18 12.69 9.03
N ASN A 129 -14.55 13.54 10.00
CA ASN A 129 -15.94 13.70 10.43
C ASN A 129 -16.80 14.35 9.33
#